data_AF-A0A2U2MQ15-F1
#
_entry.id   AF-A0A2U2MQ15-F1
#
_cell.length_a   1.000
_cell.length_b   1.000
_cell.length_c   1.000
_cell.angle_alpha   90.00
_cell.angle_beta   90.00
_cell.angle_gamma   90.00
#
_symmetry.space_group_name_H-M   'P 1'
#
loop_
_entity.id
_entity.type
_entity.pdbx_description
1 polymer ?
#
loop_
_entity_poly.entity_id
_entity_poly.type
_entity_poly.pdbx_seq_one_letter_code
_entity_poly.pdbx_strand_id
1 'polypeptide(L)'
;WIYVQDPGYKVGRIQVFNNWSPYLVKNVDDTVWIGLEYFCEEGDAFWNMTDDEAREFAIKELTRMRVINGPQDVLDSHRERVPKAYPAYFDTWQHIDELVEYLDGFGNLYCVGRNGQHRYNNQDHSMATAIEAVKNIRTGKTSKKNVWSVNTEKSYHEEK
;
A
#
# COMPACT_ATOMS: atom_id res chain seq x y z
N TRP A 1 13.83 3.30 -2.29
CA TRP A 1 13.30 2.09 -2.98
C TRP A 1 13.63 2.22 -4.46
N ILE A 2 13.47 1.15 -5.24
CA ILE A 2 13.73 1.11 -6.68
C ILE A 2 12.41 0.77 -7.37
N TYR A 3 12.01 1.57 -8.36
CA TYR A 3 10.86 1.25 -9.21
C TYR A 3 11.29 0.42 -10.41
N VAL A 4 10.49 -0.58 -10.74
CA VAL A 4 10.67 -1.42 -11.91
C VAL A 4 9.51 -1.11 -12.87
N GLN A 5 9.85 -0.58 -14.04
CA GLN A 5 8.89 -0.14 -15.07
C GLN A 5 8.98 -0.98 -16.35
N ASP A 6 9.88 -1.96 -16.39
CA ASP A 6 10.06 -2.85 -17.53
C ASP A 6 8.93 -3.90 -17.56
N PRO A 7 8.12 -3.96 -18.63
CA PRO A 7 6.98 -4.87 -18.73
C PRO A 7 7.37 -6.36 -18.78
N GLY A 8 8.67 -6.67 -18.95
CA GLY A 8 9.23 -8.01 -18.84
C GLY A 8 9.30 -8.56 -17.40
N TYR A 9 8.89 -7.75 -16.42
CA TYR A 9 8.83 -8.08 -15.00
C TYR A 9 7.48 -7.68 -14.40
N LYS A 10 7.03 -8.45 -13.42
CA LYS A 10 5.80 -8.20 -12.66
C LYS A 10 6.07 -7.41 -11.38
N VAL A 11 7.25 -7.56 -10.76
CA VAL A 11 7.60 -6.75 -9.58
C VAL A 11 7.55 -5.28 -9.96
N GLY A 12 6.87 -4.46 -9.17
CA GLY A 12 6.77 -3.02 -9.41
C GLY A 12 7.73 -2.20 -8.54
N ARG A 13 8.09 -2.73 -7.36
CA ARG A 13 8.99 -2.05 -6.44
C ARG A 13 9.90 -3.02 -5.69
N ILE A 14 11.16 -2.62 -5.54
CA ILE A 14 12.19 -3.31 -4.78
C ILE A 14 12.68 -2.40 -3.64
N GLN A 15 12.86 -2.97 -2.46
CA GLN A 15 13.35 -2.30 -1.25
C GLN A 15 14.51 -3.10 -0.66
N VAL A 16 15.49 -2.42 -0.07
CA VAL A 16 16.61 -3.04 0.64
C VAL A 16 16.50 -2.60 2.10
N PHE A 17 16.01 -3.46 2.99
CA PHE A 17 15.68 -3.06 4.36
C PHE A 17 16.90 -2.75 5.22
N ASN A 18 18.07 -3.33 4.88
CA ASN A 18 19.35 -2.99 5.52
C ASN A 18 19.63 -1.48 5.48
N ASN A 19 19.20 -0.79 4.42
CA ASN A 19 19.40 0.64 4.25
C ASN A 19 18.43 1.49 5.09
N TRP A 20 17.40 0.89 5.68
CA TRP A 20 16.42 1.59 6.52
C TRP A 20 16.86 1.55 7.98
N SER A 21 17.32 0.39 8.44
CA SER A 21 17.88 0.22 9.79
C SER A 21 18.60 -1.12 9.91
N PRO A 22 19.76 -1.19 10.60
CA PRO A 22 20.46 -2.45 10.85
C PRO A 22 19.67 -3.40 11.75
N TYR A 23 18.67 -2.90 12.50
CA TYR A 23 17.84 -3.71 13.39
C TYR A 23 16.68 -4.44 12.68
N LEU A 24 16.47 -4.18 11.39
CA LEU A 24 15.45 -4.88 10.60
C LEU A 24 15.95 -6.23 10.07
N VAL A 25 17.25 -6.52 10.18
CA VAL A 25 17.87 -7.77 9.72
C VAL A 25 18.79 -8.31 10.81
N LYS A 26 18.66 -9.59 11.13
CA LYS A 26 19.36 -10.21 12.28
C LYS A 26 20.90 -10.16 12.15
N ASN A 27 21.42 -10.48 10.97
CA ASN A 27 22.86 -10.54 10.68
C ASN A 27 23.20 -9.55 9.54
N VAL A 28 23.15 -8.25 9.82
CA VAL A 28 23.19 -7.19 8.79
C VAL A 28 24.45 -7.19 7.91
N ASP A 29 25.58 -7.68 8.42
CA ASP A 29 26.86 -7.70 7.71
C ASP A 29 26.95 -8.85 6.68
N ASP A 30 26.21 -9.95 6.92
CA ASP A 30 26.26 -11.17 6.11
C ASP A 30 24.97 -11.44 5.32
N THR A 31 23.88 -10.72 5.62
CA THR A 31 22.56 -10.99 5.05
C THR A 31 21.85 -9.71 4.63
N VAL A 32 21.11 -9.78 3.54
CA VAL A 32 20.31 -8.68 3.00
C VAL A 32 18.85 -9.11 2.92
N TRP A 33 17.93 -8.30 3.45
CA TRP A 33 16.50 -8.54 3.24
C TRP A 33 15.95 -7.62 2.16
N ILE A 34 15.47 -8.24 1.08
CA ILE A 34 14.92 -7.54 -0.08
C ILE A 34 13.39 -7.58 -0.02
N GLY A 35 12.76 -6.42 0.07
CA GLY A 35 11.30 -6.28 -0.04
C GLY A 35 10.89 -6.19 -1.51
N LEU A 36 9.91 -6.99 -1.91
CA LEU A 36 9.34 -6.98 -3.25
C LEU A 36 7.86 -6.68 -3.19
N GLU A 37 7.40 -5.79 -4.07
CA GLU A 37 5.97 -5.48 -4.18
C GLU A 37 5.45 -5.80 -5.57
N TYR A 38 4.39 -6.60 -5.58
CA TYR A 38 3.70 -7.09 -6.76
C TYR A 38 2.28 -6.55 -6.77
N PHE A 39 1.88 -5.90 -7.86
CA PHE A 39 0.51 -5.49 -8.07
C PHE A 39 -0.26 -6.62 -8.76
N CYS A 40 -1.41 -6.97 -8.20
CA CYS A 40 -2.27 -8.05 -8.66
C CYS A 40 -3.72 -7.79 -8.25
N GLU A 41 -4.64 -8.45 -8.95
CA GLU A 41 -6.05 -8.48 -8.61
C GLU A 41 -6.37 -9.72 -7.77
N GLU A 42 -7.34 -9.60 -6.87
CA GLU A 42 -7.80 -10.74 -6.09
C GLU A 42 -8.38 -11.81 -7.02
N GLY A 43 -7.81 -13.01 -6.95
CA GLY A 43 -8.19 -14.13 -7.82
C GLY A 43 -7.46 -14.21 -9.15
N ASP A 44 -6.54 -13.28 -9.46
CA ASP A 44 -5.69 -13.41 -10.64
C ASP A 44 -4.65 -14.56 -10.50
N ALA A 45 -3.96 -14.86 -11.61
CA ALA A 45 -3.00 -15.96 -11.67
C ALA A 45 -1.86 -15.83 -10.65
N PHE A 46 -1.41 -14.62 -10.34
CA PHE A 46 -0.34 -14.40 -9.37
C PHE A 46 -0.86 -14.40 -7.92
N TRP A 47 -2.04 -13.83 -7.69
CA TRP A 47 -2.69 -13.83 -6.38
C TRP A 47 -2.90 -15.26 -5.87
N ASN A 48 -3.34 -16.14 -6.76
CA ASN A 48 -3.63 -17.54 -6.48
C ASN A 48 -2.40 -18.46 -6.42
N MET A 49 -1.19 -17.96 -6.71
CA MET A 49 0.03 -18.72 -6.47
C MET A 49 0.13 -19.09 -4.99
N THR A 50 0.56 -20.32 -4.75
CA THR A 50 1.07 -20.75 -3.44
C THR A 50 2.30 -19.93 -3.07
N ASP A 51 2.65 -19.90 -1.78
CA ASP A 51 3.79 -19.12 -1.33
C ASP A 51 5.11 -19.64 -1.92
N ASP A 52 5.24 -20.95 -2.12
CA ASP A 52 6.39 -21.57 -2.81
C ASP A 52 6.46 -21.17 -4.30
N GLU A 53 5.34 -21.19 -5.02
CA GLU A 53 5.30 -20.74 -6.42
C GLU A 53 5.65 -19.26 -6.56
N ALA A 54 5.14 -18.42 -5.67
CA ALA A 54 5.43 -16.99 -5.65
C ALA A 54 6.90 -16.71 -5.28
N ARG A 55 7.46 -17.48 -4.33
CA ARG A 55 8.89 -17.44 -4.00
C ARG A 55 9.73 -17.79 -5.21
N GLU A 56 9.48 -18.91 -5.86
CA GLU A 56 10.22 -19.34 -7.05
C GLU A 56 10.09 -18.35 -8.21
N PHE A 57 8.91 -17.74 -8.37
CA PHE A 57 8.68 -16.67 -9.34
C PHE A 57 9.57 -15.46 -9.04
N ALA A 58 9.57 -14.98 -7.80
CA ALA A 58 10.36 -13.82 -7.38
C ALA A 58 11.87 -14.07 -7.53
N ILE A 59 12.36 -15.27 -7.18
CA ILE A 59 13.76 -15.66 -7.36
C ILE A 59 14.16 -15.60 -8.83
N LYS A 60 13.32 -16.12 -9.73
CA LYS A 60 13.58 -16.07 -11.18
C LYS A 60 13.67 -14.64 -11.70
N GLU A 61 12.80 -13.75 -11.24
CA GLU A 61 12.86 -12.34 -11.62
C GLU A 61 14.13 -11.66 -11.10
N LEU A 62 14.44 -11.80 -9.81
CA LEU A 62 15.64 -11.21 -9.22
C LEU A 62 16.93 -11.72 -9.87
N THR A 63 16.96 -13.01 -10.23
CA THR A 63 18.09 -13.62 -10.95
C THR A 63 18.21 -13.04 -12.37
N ARG A 64 17.11 -12.93 -13.11
CA ARG A 64 17.10 -12.30 -14.45
C ARG A 64 17.54 -10.83 -14.40
N MET A 65 17.14 -10.11 -13.35
CA MET A 65 17.58 -8.73 -13.08
C MET A 65 19.02 -8.64 -12.60
N ARG A 66 19.66 -9.76 -12.25
CA ARG A 66 21.01 -9.83 -11.63
C ARG A 66 21.09 -9.13 -10.28
N VAL A 67 20.00 -9.10 -9.53
CA VAL A 67 20.00 -8.67 -8.12
C VAL A 67 20.60 -9.76 -7.23
N ILE A 68 20.38 -11.03 -7.59
CA ILE A 68 20.98 -12.22 -6.98
C ILE A 68 21.55 -13.12 -8.09
N ASN A 69 22.44 -14.05 -7.73
CA ASN A 69 23.02 -15.00 -8.69
C ASN A 69 22.11 -16.21 -8.95
N GLY A 70 21.20 -16.52 -8.03
CA GLY A 70 20.27 -17.64 -8.17
C GLY A 70 19.61 -18.05 -6.85
N PRO A 71 18.83 -19.16 -6.87
CA PRO A 71 18.12 -19.66 -5.69
C PRO A 71 19.02 -19.96 -4.49
N GLN A 72 20.29 -20.31 -4.71
CA GLN A 72 21.26 -20.59 -3.65
C GLN A 72 21.60 -19.39 -2.77
N ASP A 73 21.31 -18.16 -3.23
CA ASP A 73 21.55 -16.93 -2.47
C ASP A 73 20.39 -16.64 -1.49
N VAL A 74 19.30 -17.42 -1.55
CA VAL A 74 18.05 -17.15 -0.80
C VAL A 74 17.97 -18.03 0.44
N LEU A 75 18.16 -17.42 1.60
CA LEU A 75 18.11 -18.09 2.90
C LEU A 75 16.66 -18.29 3.39
N ASP A 76 15.79 -17.30 3.17
CA ASP A 76 14.42 -17.30 3.66
C ASP A 76 13.53 -16.40 2.77
N SER A 77 12.22 -16.58 2.88
CA SER A 77 11.21 -15.76 2.21
C SER A 77 9.91 -15.73 3.01
N HIS A 78 9.26 -14.57 3.00
CA HIS A 78 7.93 -14.41 3.58
C HIS A 78 7.05 -13.61 2.63
N ARG A 79 5.79 -14.02 2.51
CA ARG A 79 4.80 -13.40 1.63
C ARG A 79 3.57 -13.00 2.43
N GLU A 80 3.14 -11.76 2.20
CA GLU A 80 1.87 -11.25 2.69
C GLU A 80 0.98 -10.86 1.51
N ARG A 81 -0.30 -11.22 1.61
CA ARG A 81 -1.33 -10.83 0.64
C ARG A 81 -2.23 -9.79 1.30
N VAL A 82 -2.24 -8.60 0.74
CA VAL A 82 -2.96 -7.46 1.32
C VAL A 82 -4.18 -7.14 0.45
N PRO A 83 -5.38 -7.65 0.76
CA PRO A 83 -6.60 -7.27 0.05
C PRO A 83 -6.89 -5.78 0.28
N LYS A 84 -7.49 -5.12 -0.72
CA LYS A 84 -7.83 -3.68 -0.67
C LYS A 84 -6.60 -2.79 -0.34
N ALA A 85 -5.42 -3.14 -0.85
CA ALA A 85 -4.20 -2.36 -0.59
C ALA A 85 -4.22 -0.97 -1.26
N TYR A 86 -4.79 -0.88 -2.46
CA TYR A 86 -4.82 0.35 -3.26
C TYR A 86 -6.26 0.76 -3.57
N PRO A 87 -6.73 1.92 -3.07
CA PRO A 87 -7.93 2.55 -3.58
C PRO A 87 -7.70 2.92 -5.03
N ALA A 88 -8.42 2.26 -5.91
CA ALA A 88 -8.34 2.51 -7.33
C ALA A 88 -9.50 3.42 -7.76
N TYR A 89 -9.19 4.38 -8.64
CA TYR A 89 -10.10 5.44 -9.05
C TYR A 89 -10.60 5.18 -10.47
N PHE A 90 -11.38 4.12 -10.62
CA PHE A 90 -12.00 3.71 -11.88
C PHE A 90 -13.46 3.26 -11.64
N ASP A 91 -14.15 2.84 -12.69
CA ASP A 91 -15.56 2.39 -12.67
C ASP A 91 -16.53 3.38 -12.03
N THR A 92 -17.06 3.05 -10.84
CA THR A 92 -18.09 3.81 -10.14
C THR A 92 -17.52 4.96 -9.30
N TRP A 93 -16.21 5.20 -9.36
CA TRP A 93 -15.54 6.27 -8.62
C TRP A 93 -16.17 7.66 -8.85
N GLN A 94 -16.72 7.92 -10.04
CA GLN A 94 -17.43 9.17 -10.35
C GLN A 94 -18.62 9.47 -9.43
N HIS A 95 -19.17 8.46 -8.74
CA HIS A 95 -20.28 8.60 -7.79
C HIS A 95 -19.82 8.68 -6.32
N ILE A 96 -18.52 8.86 -6.06
CA ILE A 96 -18.00 8.88 -4.69
C ILE A 96 -18.65 9.97 -3.83
N ASP A 97 -18.93 11.15 -4.40
CA ASP A 97 -19.55 12.25 -3.66
C ASP A 97 -20.99 11.91 -3.22
N GLU A 98 -21.76 11.20 -4.07
CA GLU A 98 -23.10 10.71 -3.73
C GLU A 98 -23.03 9.68 -2.58
N LEU A 99 -22.05 8.77 -2.61
CA LEU A 99 -21.82 7.80 -1.54
C LEU A 99 -21.42 8.49 -0.24
N VAL A 100 -20.53 9.48 -0.31
CA VAL A 100 -20.11 10.28 0.86
C VAL A 100 -21.29 11.00 1.48
N GLU A 101 -22.14 11.65 0.67
CA GLU A 101 -23.34 12.34 1.15
C GLU A 101 -24.31 11.36 1.85
N TYR A 102 -24.54 10.19 1.24
CA TYR A 102 -25.36 9.14 1.84
C TYR A 102 -24.81 8.67 3.19
N LEU A 103 -23.50 8.37 3.27
CA LEU A 103 -22.85 7.93 4.50
C LEU A 103 -22.82 9.03 5.58
N ASP A 104 -22.70 10.30 5.18
CA ASP A 104 -22.71 11.43 6.09
C ASP A 104 -24.08 11.63 6.78
N GLY A 105 -25.17 11.14 6.18
CA GLY A 105 -26.51 11.11 6.77
C GLY A 105 -26.62 10.30 8.07
N PHE A 106 -25.69 9.37 8.33
CA PHE A 106 -25.63 8.64 9.59
C PHE A 106 -24.83 9.44 10.64
N GLY A 107 -25.51 10.00 11.63
CA GLY A 107 -24.88 10.91 12.61
C GLY A 107 -23.74 10.31 13.45
N ASN A 108 -23.68 8.99 13.58
CA ASN A 108 -22.69 8.25 14.37
C ASN A 108 -21.66 7.46 13.52
N LEU A 109 -21.64 7.65 12.20
CA LEU A 109 -20.68 6.98 11.30
C LEU A 109 -19.56 7.94 10.87
N TYR A 110 -18.31 7.51 11.03
CA TYR A 110 -17.12 8.25 10.57
C TYR A 110 -16.27 7.38 9.66
N CYS A 111 -16.09 7.83 8.42
CA CYS A 111 -15.18 7.24 7.45
C CYS A 111 -13.77 7.82 7.62
N VAL A 112 -12.81 6.97 7.98
CA VAL A 112 -11.42 7.37 8.26
C VAL A 112 -10.42 6.46 7.56
N GLY A 113 -9.21 6.96 7.35
CA GLY A 113 -8.11 6.19 6.76
C GLY A 113 -8.27 5.92 5.26
N ARG A 114 -7.32 5.15 4.73
CA ARG A 114 -7.17 4.85 3.30
C ARG A 114 -8.43 4.25 2.67
N ASN A 115 -8.91 3.11 3.17
CA ASN A 115 -10.08 2.44 2.59
C ASN A 115 -11.41 2.98 3.12
N GLY A 116 -11.47 3.48 4.37
CA GLY A 116 -12.70 4.05 4.90
C GLY A 116 -13.14 5.30 4.14
N GLN A 117 -12.18 6.07 3.61
CA GLN A 117 -12.45 7.21 2.73
C GLN A 117 -12.27 6.89 1.24
N HIS A 118 -11.85 5.66 0.89
CA HIS A 118 -11.41 5.26 -0.45
C HIS A 118 -10.46 6.29 -1.08
N ARG A 119 -9.44 6.71 -0.34
CA ARG A 119 -8.43 7.68 -0.79
C ARG A 119 -7.04 7.12 -0.67
N TYR A 120 -6.22 7.40 -1.68
CA TYR A 120 -4.79 7.13 -1.70
C TYR A 120 -4.06 7.96 -0.64
N ASN A 121 -4.12 7.46 0.59
CA ASN A 121 -3.56 8.08 1.78
C ASN A 121 -2.32 7.34 2.23
N ASN A 122 -1.34 8.11 2.71
CA ASN A 122 -0.22 7.61 3.50
C ASN A 122 -0.65 7.43 4.97
N GLN A 123 0.26 6.93 5.80
CA GLN A 123 -0.02 6.62 7.21
C GLN A 123 -0.40 7.88 8.00
N ASP A 124 0.34 8.97 7.82
CA ASP A 124 0.10 10.27 8.46
C ASP A 124 -1.29 10.83 8.14
N HIS A 125 -1.69 10.81 6.86
CA HIS A 125 -3.03 11.21 6.45
C HIS A 125 -4.10 10.33 7.10
N SER A 126 -3.88 9.01 7.12
CA SER A 126 -4.83 8.08 7.74
C SER A 126 -4.98 8.34 9.24
N MET A 127 -3.88 8.58 9.95
CA MET A 127 -3.93 8.96 11.37
C MET A 127 -4.62 10.32 11.59
N ALA A 128 -4.34 11.31 10.75
CA ALA A 128 -4.95 12.64 10.85
C ALA A 128 -6.48 12.60 10.71
N THR A 129 -7.01 11.76 9.80
CA THR A 129 -8.47 11.58 9.67
C THR A 129 -9.12 11.06 10.96
N ALA A 130 -8.46 10.13 11.66
CA ALA A 130 -8.93 9.60 12.93
C ALA A 130 -8.88 10.66 14.04
N ILE A 131 -7.82 11.48 14.08
CA ILE A 131 -7.69 12.58 15.04
C ILE A 131 -8.84 13.59 14.87
N GLU A 132 -9.16 13.97 13.63
CA GLU A 132 -10.28 14.86 13.34
C GLU A 132 -11.63 14.24 13.69
N ALA A 133 -11.84 12.95 13.42
CA ALA A 133 -13.06 12.24 13.81
C ALA A 133 -13.24 12.22 15.34
N VAL A 134 -12.19 11.89 16.11
CA VAL A 134 -12.23 11.90 17.58
C VAL A 134 -12.51 13.31 18.12
N LYS A 135 -11.91 14.35 17.52
CA LYS A 135 -12.17 15.75 17.89
C LYS A 135 -13.62 16.13 17.65
N ASN A 136 -14.22 15.70 16.54
CA ASN A 136 -15.63 15.94 16.27
C ASN A 136 -16.53 15.29 17.32
N ILE A 137 -16.28 14.00 17.63
CA ILE A 137 -17.01 13.25 18.65
C ILE A 137 -16.93 13.96 20.02
N ARG A 138 -15.72 14.36 20.44
CA ARG A 138 -15.50 15.02 21.74
C ARG A 138 -16.16 16.39 21.86
N THR A 139 -16.29 17.12 20.76
CA THR A 139 -16.85 18.48 20.75
C THR A 139 -18.32 18.53 20.35
N GLY A 140 -18.93 17.40 20.01
CA GLY A 140 -20.30 17.33 19.51
C GLY A 140 -20.47 17.92 18.11
N LYS A 141 -19.37 18.10 17.35
CA LYS A 141 -19.43 18.61 15.97
C LYS A 141 -19.99 17.52 15.05
N THR A 142 -21.15 17.78 14.46
CA THR A 142 -21.87 16.82 13.60
C THR A 142 -21.37 16.82 12.16
N SER A 143 -20.88 17.96 11.65
CA SER A 143 -20.33 18.04 10.30
C SER A 143 -18.99 17.31 10.18
N LYS A 144 -18.88 16.41 9.20
CA LYS A 144 -17.69 15.58 8.96
C LYS A 144 -16.75 16.12 7.88
N LYS A 145 -17.04 17.33 7.35
CA LYS A 145 -16.25 17.97 6.28
C LYS A 145 -14.74 18.05 6.59
N ASN A 146 -14.36 18.31 7.84
CA ASN A 146 -12.95 18.36 8.26
C ASN A 146 -12.25 16.99 8.19
N VAL A 147 -12.98 15.90 8.42
CA VAL A 147 -12.46 14.53 8.28
C VAL A 147 -12.23 14.23 6.81
N TRP A 148 -13.18 14.60 5.95
CA TRP A 148 -13.12 14.47 4.49
C TRP A 148 -12.19 15.49 3.80
N SER A 149 -11.67 16.51 4.49
CA SER A 149 -10.74 17.49 3.89
C SER A 149 -9.26 17.17 4.17
N VAL A 150 -8.98 16.11 4.92
CA VAL A 150 -7.59 15.65 5.08
C VAL A 150 -7.05 15.23 3.73
N ASN A 151 -5.87 15.73 3.37
CA ASN A 151 -5.15 15.42 2.13
C ASN A 151 -5.80 15.95 0.82
N THR A 152 -6.76 16.88 0.87
CA THR A 152 -7.39 17.45 -0.35
C THR A 152 -6.71 18.70 -0.89
N GLU A 153 -5.83 19.36 -0.13
CA GLU A 153 -5.22 20.65 -0.50
C GLU A 153 -3.82 20.54 -1.12
N LYS A 154 -3.36 19.35 -1.49
CA LYS A 154 -2.09 19.19 -2.22
C LYS A 154 -2.37 18.84 -3.67
N SER A 155 -2.38 19.86 -4.52
CA SER A 155 -2.03 19.69 -5.93
C SER A 155 -0.79 18.80 -5.99
N TYR A 156 -0.88 17.66 -6.67
CA TYR A 156 0.25 16.77 -6.90
C TYR A 156 1.44 17.58 -7.45
N HIS A 157 2.49 17.74 -6.65
CA HIS A 157 3.75 18.39 -7.02
C HIS A 157 4.72 17.41 -7.71
N GLU A 158 4.21 16.58 -8.61
CA GLU A 158 5.06 15.92 -9.60
C GLU A 158 4.86 16.67 -10.92
N GLU A 159 5.52 17.83 -11.04
CA GLU A 159 5.80 18.42 -12.34
C GLU A 159 6.87 17.55 -13.03
N LYS A 160 6.62 17.23 -14.29
CA LYS A 160 7.52 16.49 -15.17
C LYS A 160 8.84 17.21 -15.41
#